data_AF-A0A0F2RFY7-F1
#
_entry.id   AF-A0A0F2RFY7-F1
#
_cell.length_a   1.000
_cell.length_b   1.000
_cell.length_c   1.000
_cell.angle_alpha   90.00
_cell.angle_beta   90.00
_cell.angle_gamma   90.00
#
_symmetry.space_group_name_H-M   'P 1'
#
loop_
_entity.id
_entity.type
_entity.pdbx_description
1 polymer ?
#
loop_
_entity_poly.entity_id
_entity_poly.type
_entity_poly.pdbx_seq_one_letter_code
_entity_poly.pdbx_strand_id
1 'polypeptide(L)'
;MAKLPPNVRAKRLRSGVTAYYWEVPTKDRKAGCTLVNEALGQDLAPAVLKAIQLNDLLTAWRRGDEGAGAPVPGTVRWLFALVEKHPRFVKTATKTQRSYLQGFRLVEQHQMQSGRLFGDVDVNALEPRHADALYEALQWVEEETDDGQPVRRRRLATANGAM
;
A
#
# COMPACT_ATOMS: atom_id res chain seq x y z
N MET A 1 8.71 23.80 -26.14
CA MET A 1 8.43 22.38 -25.80
C MET A 1 7.98 22.34 -24.34
N ALA A 2 6.81 21.79 -24.05
CA ALA A 2 6.35 21.65 -22.66
C ALA A 2 7.32 20.75 -21.88
N LYS A 3 7.70 21.17 -20.67
CA LYS A 3 8.63 20.42 -19.81
C LYS A 3 7.92 19.21 -19.24
N LEU A 4 8.45 18.00 -19.49
CA LEU A 4 7.90 16.78 -18.91
C LEU A 4 8.15 16.72 -17.39
N PRO A 5 7.24 16.13 -16.61
CA PRO A 5 7.46 15.90 -15.19
C PRO A 5 8.70 15.04 -14.93
N PRO A 6 9.30 15.12 -13.72
CA PRO A 6 10.41 14.25 -13.32
C PRO A 6 10.07 12.77 -13.54
N ASN A 7 11.11 11.96 -13.83
CA ASN A 7 11.00 10.51 -14.01
C ASN A 7 10.10 10.06 -15.18
N VAL A 8 9.63 10.99 -16.03
CA VAL A 8 8.88 10.67 -17.24
C VAL A 8 9.82 10.61 -18.44
N ARG A 9 9.70 9.53 -19.22
CA ARG A 9 10.42 9.31 -20.46
C ARG A 9 9.44 9.18 -21.62
N ALA A 10 9.58 10.06 -22.61
CA ALA A 10 8.86 9.95 -23.87
C ALA A 10 9.66 9.04 -24.82
N LYS A 11 8.99 8.05 -25.43
CA LYS A 11 9.56 7.16 -26.44
C LYS A 11 8.66 7.12 -27.66
N ARG A 12 9.24 7.36 -28.84
CA ARG A 12 8.52 7.22 -30.10
C ARG A 12 8.42 5.74 -30.47
N LEU A 13 7.19 5.27 -30.71
CA LEU A 13 6.92 3.91 -31.11
C LEU A 13 7.13 3.72 -32.61
N ARG A 14 7.24 2.46 -33.04
CA ARG A 14 7.32 2.08 -34.46
C ARG A 14 6.10 2.54 -35.26
N SER A 15 4.94 2.70 -34.60
CA SER A 15 3.71 3.26 -35.16
C SER A 15 3.77 4.78 -35.40
N GLY A 16 4.85 5.46 -35.00
CA GLY A 16 5.00 6.91 -35.12
C GLY A 16 4.44 7.72 -33.94
N VAL A 17 3.63 7.09 -33.07
CA VAL A 17 3.02 7.69 -31.87
C VAL A 17 4.04 7.79 -30.73
N THR A 18 3.94 8.84 -29.92
CA THR A 18 4.75 9.00 -28.71
C THR A 18 4.06 8.31 -27.53
N ALA A 19 4.75 7.40 -26.85
CA ALA A 19 4.32 6.82 -25.59
C ALA A 19 5.15 7.40 -24.44
N TYR A 20 4.51 7.56 -23.29
CA TYR A 20 5.10 8.06 -22.06
C TYR A 20 5.25 6.93 -21.05
N TYR A 21 6.39 6.93 -20.37
CA TYR A 21 6.75 5.94 -19.36
C TYR A 21 7.21 6.68 -18.11
N TRP A 22 6.90 6.14 -16.94
CA TRP A 22 7.48 6.56 -15.68
C TRP A 22 8.50 5.52 -15.24
N GLU A 23 9.70 5.95 -14.89
CA GLU A 23 10.79 5.06 -14.51
C GLU A 23 11.30 5.40 -13.11
N VAL A 24 11.41 4.38 -12.25
CA VAL A 24 12.03 4.53 -10.93
C VAL A 24 13.53 4.77 -11.13
N PRO A 25 14.10 5.82 -10.53
CA PRO A 25 15.53 6.06 -10.63
C PRO A 25 16.35 4.89 -10.09
N THR A 26 17.41 4.54 -10.81
CA THR A 26 18.25 3.37 -10.47
C THR A 26 18.79 3.40 -9.04
N LYS A 27 19.07 4.59 -8.49
CA LYS A 27 19.50 4.76 -7.10
C LYS A 27 18.43 4.33 -6.09
N ASP A 28 17.17 4.68 -6.34
CA ASP A 28 16.06 4.42 -5.43
C ASP A 28 15.67 2.94 -5.51
N ARG A 29 15.71 2.35 -6.72
CA ARG A 29 15.54 0.91 -6.92
C ARG A 29 16.62 0.10 -6.17
N LYS A 30 17.88 0.54 -6.20
CA LYS A 30 18.97 -0.11 -5.46
C LYS A 30 18.85 0.04 -3.94
N ALA A 31 18.22 1.12 -3.49
CA ALA A 31 17.92 1.38 -2.08
C ALA A 31 16.64 0.66 -1.59
N GLY A 32 16.05 -0.23 -2.40
CA GLY A 32 14.92 -1.07 -2.00
C GLY A 32 13.53 -0.45 -2.25
N CYS A 33 13.43 0.59 -3.09
CA CYS A 33 12.13 1.16 -3.44
C CYS A 33 11.22 0.11 -4.11
N THR A 34 9.99 -0.01 -3.61
CA THR A 34 8.98 -0.99 -4.08
C THR A 34 8.18 -0.50 -5.28
N LEU A 35 8.29 0.78 -5.65
CA LEU A 35 7.67 1.30 -6.87
C LEU A 35 8.27 0.59 -8.10
N VAL A 36 7.46 0.44 -9.14
CA VAL A 36 7.86 -0.21 -10.41
C VAL A 36 7.76 0.76 -11.57
N ASN A 37 8.51 0.47 -12.64
CA ASN A 37 8.39 1.24 -13.88
C ASN A 37 7.01 1.02 -14.50
N GLU A 38 6.38 2.10 -14.96
CA GLU A 38 5.00 2.06 -15.43
C GLU A 38 4.83 2.73 -16.81
N ALA A 39 4.03 2.13 -17.68
CA ALA A 39 3.60 2.76 -18.93
C ALA A 39 2.44 3.73 -18.65
N LEU A 40 2.63 5.02 -18.95
CA LEU A 40 1.64 6.08 -18.71
C LEU A 40 0.65 6.24 -19.86
N GLY A 41 0.92 5.60 -21.00
CA GLY A 41 0.08 5.66 -22.20
C GLY A 41 0.61 6.63 -23.26
N GLN A 42 -0.26 6.98 -24.22
CA GLN A 42 0.10 7.77 -25.40
C GLN A 42 -0.42 9.22 -25.34
N ASP A 43 -1.35 9.50 -24.42
CA ASP A 43 -1.89 10.84 -24.20
C ASP A 43 -1.08 11.57 -23.12
N LEU A 44 -0.66 12.80 -23.43
CA LEU A 44 0.23 13.60 -22.61
C LEU A 44 -0.46 14.08 -21.32
N ALA A 45 -1.71 14.57 -21.41
CA ALA A 45 -2.41 15.14 -20.26
C ALA A 45 -2.62 14.12 -19.11
N PRO A 46 -3.19 12.92 -19.35
CA PRO A 46 -3.31 11.90 -18.32
C PRO A 46 -1.96 11.34 -17.88
N ALA A 47 -0.97 11.25 -18.78
CA ALA A 47 0.38 10.82 -18.43
C ALA A 47 1.03 11.79 -17.42
N VAL A 48 0.86 13.10 -17.60
CA VAL A 48 1.37 14.12 -16.67
C VAL A 48 0.73 13.99 -15.29
N LEU A 49 -0.60 13.84 -15.22
CA LEU A 49 -1.32 13.69 -13.95
C LEU A 49 -0.85 12.45 -13.19
N LYS A 50 -0.72 11.32 -13.88
CA LYS A 50 -0.26 10.07 -13.27
C LYS A 50 1.20 10.13 -12.85
N ALA A 51 2.05 10.78 -13.64
CA ALA A 51 3.45 11.00 -13.28
C ALA A 51 3.63 11.86 -12.03
N ILE A 52 2.78 12.88 -11.83
CA ILE A 52 2.80 13.70 -10.61
C ILE A 52 2.53 12.81 -9.39
N GLN A 53 1.49 11.98 -9.45
CA GLN A 53 1.14 11.05 -8.37
C GLN A 53 2.29 10.07 -8.04
N LEU A 54 2.93 9.50 -9.06
CA LEU A 54 4.07 8.59 -8.89
C LEU A 54 5.32 9.30 -8.34
N ASN A 55 5.50 10.59 -8.65
CA ASN A 55 6.59 11.38 -8.10
C ASN A 55 6.36 11.77 -6.64
N ASP A 56 5.12 12.07 -6.25
CA ASP A 56 4.75 12.32 -4.85
C ASP A 56 4.99 11.06 -4.01
N LEU A 57 4.58 9.91 -4.55
CA LEU A 57 4.85 8.57 -4.03
C LEU A 57 6.34 8.31 -3.78
N LEU A 58 7.16 8.53 -4.80
CA LEU A 58 8.61 8.36 -4.70
C LEU A 58 9.22 9.35 -3.70
N THR A 59 8.67 10.55 -3.59
CA THR A 59 9.14 11.56 -2.64
C THR A 59 8.81 11.19 -1.20
N ALA A 60 7.61 10.67 -0.94
CA ALA A 60 7.21 10.15 0.37
C ALA A 60 8.11 8.98 0.79
N TRP A 61 8.33 8.03 -0.13
CA TRP A 61 9.26 6.92 0.12
C TRP A 61 10.68 7.40 0.45
N ARG A 62 11.22 8.37 -0.30
CA ARG A 62 12.57 8.94 -0.04
C ARG A 62 12.69 9.66 1.30
N ARG A 63 11.59 10.17 1.86
CA ARG A 63 11.58 10.83 3.17
C ARG A 63 11.63 9.85 4.33
N GLY A 64 11.53 8.55 4.06
CA GLY A 64 11.47 7.54 5.12
C GLY A 64 10.13 7.55 5.85
N ASP A 65 9.04 7.97 5.19
CA ASP A 65 7.69 7.69 5.67
C ASP A 65 7.45 6.17 5.53
N GLU A 66 8.01 5.40 6.47
CA GLU A 66 7.85 3.97 6.63
C GLU A 66 6.37 3.67 6.85
N GLY A 67 5.67 3.38 5.75
CA GLY A 67 4.25 2.98 5.75
C GLY A 67 3.36 3.67 4.72
N ALA A 68 3.82 4.69 3.99
CA ALA A 68 2.96 5.46 3.08
C ALA A 68 3.52 5.63 1.67
N GLY A 69 3.90 4.51 1.04
CA GLY A 69 3.65 4.42 -0.40
C GLY A 69 2.13 4.51 -0.57
N ALA A 70 1.64 5.59 -1.19
CA ALA A 70 0.24 5.70 -1.59
C ALA A 70 -0.22 4.35 -2.16
N PRO A 71 -1.36 3.85 -1.69
CA PRO A 71 -1.69 2.45 -1.86
C PRO A 71 -1.67 2.02 -3.32
N VAL A 72 -0.98 0.92 -3.62
CA VAL A 72 -0.94 0.38 -4.98
C VAL A 72 -2.35 -0.05 -5.38
N PRO A 73 -2.93 0.46 -6.48
CA PRO A 73 -4.28 0.09 -6.90
C PRO A 73 -4.49 -1.43 -6.95
N GLY A 74 -5.59 -1.90 -6.36
CA GLY A 74 -5.90 -3.32 -6.26
C GLY A 74 -5.31 -4.04 -5.05
N THR A 75 -4.54 -3.37 -4.18
CA THR A 75 -4.06 -3.96 -2.91
C THR A 75 -5.02 -3.77 -1.74
N VAL A 76 -4.84 -4.54 -0.66
CA VAL A 76 -5.62 -4.40 0.58
C VAL A 76 -5.50 -3.00 1.17
N ARG A 77 -4.28 -2.46 1.27
CA ARG A 77 -4.04 -1.07 1.72
C ARG A 77 -4.78 -0.06 0.83
N TRP A 78 -4.91 -0.34 -0.46
CA TRP A 78 -5.65 0.52 -1.39
C TRP A 78 -7.15 0.47 -1.17
N LEU A 79 -7.68 -0.72 -0.90
CA LEU A 79 -9.08 -0.87 -0.56
C LEU A 79 -9.43 -0.10 0.72
N PHE A 80 -8.60 -0.16 1.76
CA PHE A 80 -8.85 0.59 3.00
C PHE A 80 -8.81 2.10 2.78
N ALA A 81 -7.85 2.61 2.01
CA ALA A 81 -7.83 4.02 1.63
C ALA A 81 -9.06 4.47 0.82
N LEU A 82 -9.69 3.58 0.04
CA LEU A 82 -10.97 3.86 -0.61
C LEU A 82 -12.13 3.90 0.40
N VAL A 83 -12.16 2.97 1.35
CA VAL A 83 -13.17 2.92 2.40
C VAL A 83 -13.13 4.18 3.26
N GLU A 84 -11.95 4.64 3.66
CA GLU A 84 -11.76 5.85 4.45
C GLU A 84 -12.34 7.11 3.77
N LYS A 85 -12.24 7.17 2.43
CA LYS A 85 -12.77 8.28 1.62
C LYS A 85 -14.26 8.12 1.29
N HIS A 86 -14.85 6.95 1.55
CA HIS A 86 -16.23 6.67 1.18
C HIS A 86 -17.21 7.49 2.03
N PRO A 87 -18.24 8.14 1.44
CA PRO A 87 -19.16 9.02 2.18
C PRO A 87 -19.85 8.36 3.38
N ARG A 88 -20.12 7.05 3.32
CA ARG A 88 -20.70 6.31 4.46
C ARG A 88 -19.73 6.23 5.64
N PHE A 89 -18.44 6.04 5.39
CA PHE A 89 -17.42 6.00 6.43
C PHE A 89 -17.25 7.38 7.06
N VAL A 90 -17.15 8.43 6.25
CA VAL A 90 -17.02 9.82 6.71
C VAL A 90 -18.21 10.26 7.57
N LYS A 91 -19.42 9.78 7.28
CA LYS A 91 -20.64 10.05 8.07
C LYS A 91 -20.77 9.22 9.35
N THR A 92 -19.90 8.24 9.57
CA THR A 92 -19.93 7.38 10.76
C THR A 92 -19.40 8.14 11.99
N ALA A 93 -19.87 7.80 13.19
CA ALA A 93 -19.36 8.38 14.43
C ALA A 93 -17.83 8.25 14.57
N THR A 94 -17.16 9.28 15.07
CA THR A 94 -15.69 9.35 15.20
C THR A 94 -15.11 8.19 16.02
N LYS A 95 -15.82 7.74 17.07
CA LYS A 95 -15.42 6.58 17.87
C LYS A 95 -15.36 5.31 17.01
N THR A 96 -16.35 5.11 16.16
CA THR A 96 -16.44 3.94 15.28
C THR A 96 -15.42 4.03 14.14
N GLN A 97 -15.21 5.21 13.55
CA GLN A 97 -14.12 5.43 12.59
C GLN A 97 -12.77 5.06 13.17
N ARG A 98 -12.47 5.51 14.41
CA ARG A 98 -11.23 5.17 15.10
C ARG A 98 -11.07 3.66 15.30
N SER A 99 -12.15 2.96 15.64
CA SER A 99 -12.13 1.50 15.79
C SER A 99 -11.79 0.82 14.46
N TYR A 100 -12.43 1.21 13.36
CA TYR A 100 -12.14 0.66 12.03
C TYR A 100 -10.70 0.94 11.60
N LEU A 101 -10.21 2.16 11.79
CA LEU A 101 -8.83 2.52 11.45
C LEU A 101 -7.80 1.72 12.23
N GLN A 102 -8.07 1.40 13.50
CA GLN A 102 -7.21 0.52 14.30
C GLN A 102 -7.20 -0.90 13.71
N GLY A 103 -8.36 -1.43 13.33
CA GLY A 103 -8.47 -2.72 12.66
C GLY A 103 -7.71 -2.76 11.33
N PHE A 104 -7.93 -1.76 10.46
CA PHE A 104 -7.23 -1.64 9.17
C PHE A 104 -5.71 -1.63 9.34
N ARG A 105 -5.18 -0.89 10.31
CA ARG A 105 -3.74 -0.86 10.59
C ARG A 105 -3.21 -2.23 11.02
N LEU A 106 -3.93 -2.94 11.90
CA LEU A 106 -3.54 -4.28 12.32
C LEU A 106 -3.47 -5.24 11.13
N VAL A 107 -4.46 -5.17 10.24
CA VAL A 107 -4.50 -5.98 9.03
C VAL A 107 -3.37 -5.60 8.08
N GLU A 108 -3.17 -4.31 7.77
CA GLU A 108 -2.15 -3.86 6.83
C GLU A 108 -0.73 -4.19 7.27
N GLN A 109 -0.46 -4.12 8.57
CA GLN A 109 0.87 -4.32 9.16
C GLN A 109 1.15 -5.78 9.48
N HIS A 110 0.17 -6.68 9.32
CA HIS A 110 0.37 -8.10 9.57
C HIS A 110 1.42 -8.68 8.61
N GLN A 111 2.51 -9.21 9.17
CA GLN A 111 3.55 -9.90 8.40
C GLN A 111 3.12 -11.34 8.12
N MET A 112 3.06 -11.68 6.83
CA MET A 112 2.83 -13.05 6.39
C MET A 112 4.11 -13.88 6.54
N GLN A 113 3.98 -15.21 6.51
CA GLN A 113 5.13 -16.14 6.53
C GLN A 113 6.17 -15.89 5.42
N SER A 114 5.75 -15.25 4.32
CA SER A 114 6.63 -14.86 3.22
C SER A 114 7.46 -13.59 3.49
N GLY A 115 7.30 -12.96 4.66
CA GLY A 115 7.92 -11.67 5.02
C GLY A 115 7.24 -10.45 4.39
N ARG A 116 6.21 -10.64 3.56
CA ARG A 116 5.40 -9.55 2.98
C ARG A 116 4.33 -9.10 3.96
N LEU A 117 3.97 -7.81 3.87
CA LEU A 117 2.81 -7.27 4.58
C LEU A 117 1.51 -7.70 3.89
N PHE A 118 0.50 -8.02 4.69
CA PHE A 118 -0.83 -8.35 4.17
C PHE A 118 -1.47 -7.15 3.45
N GLY A 119 -1.13 -5.92 3.85
CA GLY A 119 -1.54 -4.69 3.15
C GLY A 119 -1.11 -4.62 1.68
N ASP A 120 -0.04 -5.33 1.29
CA ASP A 120 0.51 -5.35 -0.07
C ASP A 120 -0.01 -6.53 -0.91
N VAL A 121 -1.01 -7.26 -0.42
CA VAL A 121 -1.66 -8.38 -1.13
C VAL A 121 -2.70 -7.84 -2.11
N ASP A 122 -2.81 -8.47 -3.29
CA ASP A 122 -3.84 -8.17 -4.28
C ASP A 122 -5.21 -8.62 -3.77
N VAL A 123 -6.19 -7.72 -3.79
CA VAL A 123 -7.57 -7.97 -3.32
C VAL A 123 -8.23 -9.09 -4.13
N ASN A 124 -7.92 -9.24 -5.41
CA ASN A 124 -8.49 -10.31 -6.25
C ASN A 124 -7.88 -11.70 -5.94
N ALA A 125 -6.74 -11.73 -5.25
CA ALA A 125 -6.13 -12.97 -4.78
C ALA A 125 -6.63 -13.36 -3.37
N LEU A 126 -7.47 -12.54 -2.74
CA LEU A 126 -8.06 -12.87 -1.45
C LEU A 126 -9.16 -13.92 -1.61
N GLU A 127 -9.15 -14.88 -0.70
CA GLU A 127 -10.13 -15.94 -0.57
C GLU A 127 -10.58 -15.97 0.89
N PRO A 128 -11.78 -16.50 1.21
CA PRO A 128 -12.27 -16.57 2.59
C PRO A 128 -11.26 -17.19 3.57
N ARG A 129 -10.56 -18.25 3.15
CA ARG A 129 -9.51 -18.90 3.95
C ARG A 129 -8.38 -17.96 4.39
N HIS A 130 -8.09 -16.92 3.61
CA HIS A 130 -7.07 -15.92 3.97
C HIS A 130 -7.55 -15.01 5.11
N ALA A 131 -8.85 -14.71 5.17
CA ALA A 131 -9.44 -13.96 6.27
C ALA A 131 -9.48 -14.79 7.56
N ASP A 132 -9.83 -16.09 7.46
CA ASP A 132 -9.81 -17.01 8.60
C ASP A 132 -8.39 -17.15 9.17
N ALA A 133 -7.40 -17.38 8.30
CA ALA A 133 -6.01 -17.48 8.70
C ALA A 133 -5.48 -16.18 9.34
N LEU A 134 -5.87 -15.02 8.80
CA LEU A 134 -5.51 -13.73 9.36
C LEU A 134 -6.14 -13.53 10.76
N TYR A 135 -7.42 -13.89 10.91
CA TYR A 135 -8.11 -13.80 12.20
C TYR A 135 -7.47 -14.72 13.25
N GLU A 136 -7.11 -15.94 12.88
CA GLU A 136 -6.36 -16.84 13.76
C GLU A 136 -4.99 -16.26 14.13
N ALA A 137 -4.26 -15.71 13.15
CA ALA A 137 -2.93 -15.14 13.40
C ALA A 137 -2.99 -13.92 14.34
N LEU A 138 -3.96 -13.03 14.16
CA LEU A 138 -4.16 -11.84 15.00
C LEU A 138 -4.58 -12.17 16.44
N GLN A 139 -5.06 -13.40 16.72
CA GLN A 139 -5.35 -13.83 18.09
C GLN A 139 -4.08 -14.09 18.91
N TRP A 140 -2.91 -14.18 18.30
CA TRP A 140 -1.67 -14.50 19.00
C TRP A 140 -0.71 -13.31 18.92
N VAL A 141 -0.24 -12.86 20.08
CA VAL A 141 0.81 -11.85 20.19
C VAL A 141 2.01 -12.50 20.87
N GLU A 142 3.16 -12.42 20.22
CA GLU A 142 4.44 -12.76 20.84
C GLU A 142 4.89 -11.53 21.64
N GLU A 143 4.93 -11.68 22.96
CA GLU A 143 5.31 -10.63 23.89
C GLU A 143 6.64 -11.05 24.52
N GLU A 144 7.68 -10.23 24.39
CA GLU A 144 8.92 -10.46 25.13
C GLU A 144 8.67 -10.19 26.61
N THR A 145 8.96 -11.20 27.42
CA THR A 145 8.94 -11.08 28.88
C THR A 145 10.14 -10.26 29.36
N ASP A 146 10.10 -9.71 30.57
CA ASP A 146 11.25 -8.99 31.15
C ASP A 146 12.55 -9.82 31.19
N ASP A 147 12.43 -11.16 31.15
CA ASP A 147 13.55 -12.11 31.07
C ASP A 147 14.08 -12.34 29.62
N GLY A 148 13.57 -11.61 28.62
CA GLY A 148 13.99 -11.71 27.22
C GLY A 148 13.51 -12.98 26.50
N GLN A 149 12.58 -13.74 27.07
CA GLN A 149 11.97 -14.89 26.40
C GLN A 149 10.67 -14.51 25.70
N PRO A 150 10.45 -14.94 24.44
CA PRO A 150 9.19 -14.68 23.73
C PRO A 150 8.07 -15.56 24.29
N VAL A 151 7.04 -14.94 24.84
CA VAL A 151 5.83 -15.62 25.33
C VAL A 151 4.68 -15.35 24.38
N ARG A 152 4.15 -16.41 23.77
CA ARG A 152 2.99 -16.34 22.89
C ARG A 152 1.71 -16.25 23.74
N ARG A 153 1.07 -15.08 23.79
CA ARG A 153 -0.17 -14.85 24.52
C ARG A 153 -1.36 -14.72 23.57
N ARG A 154 -2.49 -15.32 23.94
CA ARG A 154 -3.73 -15.20 23.17
C ARG A 154 -4.44 -13.89 23.51
N ARG A 155 -4.62 -13.00 22.53
CA ARG A 155 -5.36 -11.73 22.66
C ARG A 155 -6.57 -11.68 21.71
N LEU A 156 -7.66 -12.33 22.14
CA LEU A 156 -8.94 -12.31 21.41
C LEU A 156 -9.51 -10.90 21.20
N ALA A 157 -9.30 -9.98 22.15
CA ALA A 157 -9.82 -8.61 22.04
C ALA A 157 -9.20 -7.83 20.86
N THR A 158 -7.94 -8.10 20.53
CA THR A 158 -7.22 -7.45 19.41
C THR A 158 -7.71 -8.01 18.07
N ALA A 159 -7.89 -9.33 17.97
CA ALA A 159 -8.45 -9.97 16.77
C ALA A 159 -9.90 -9.54 16.51
N ASN A 160 -10.74 -9.49 17.54
CA ASN A 160 -12.14 -9.06 17.44
C ASN A 160 -12.29 -7.57 17.10
N GLY A 161 -11.27 -6.75 17.37
CA GLY A 161 -11.26 -5.35 16.98
C GLY A 161 -10.86 -5.13 15.52
N ALA A 162 -10.29 -6.13 14.86
CA ALA A 162 -9.77 -6.05 13.49
C ALA A 162 -10.71 -6.63 12.42
N MET A 163 -11.67 -7.45 12.81
CA MET A 163 -12.72 -8.05 11.96
C MET A 163 -14.07 -7.41 12.24
#